data_AF-A0AAW2JBU9-F1
#
_entry.id   AF-A0AAW2JBU9-F1
#
_cell.length_a   1.000
_cell.length_b   1.000
_cell.length_c   1.000
_cell.angle_alpha   90.00
_cell.angle_beta   90.00
_cell.angle_gamma   90.00
#
_symmetry.space_group_name_H-M   'P 1'
#
loop_
_entity.id
_entity.type
_entity.pdbx_description
1 polymer ?
#
loop_
_entity_poly.entity_id
_entity_poly.type
_entity_poly.pdbx_seq_one_letter_code
_entity_poly.pdbx_strand_id
1 'polypeptide(L)'
;MGDFVKEILVKPIQYADEVVKLADGAISFRQDCLEVKTKSEKLVGLLRQAARASGDLYERPTRRIIDDTEQVLDKALTLVLKCRANGIARIFTIIPAGAFRKITQQLENSIGDVSWLLRVSTPADDRDDEYLGLPPIAANEPILCLIWNRLRSCARVR
;
A
#
# COMPACT_ATOMS: atom_id res chain seq x y z
N MET A 1 -21.74 6.46 -3.65
CA MET A 1 -20.39 7.05 -3.68
C MET A 1 -19.35 6.14 -3.02
N GLY A 2 -19.62 5.53 -1.86
CA GLY A 2 -18.67 4.60 -1.20
C GLY A 2 -18.50 3.21 -1.84
N ASP A 3 -19.34 2.82 -2.81
CA ASP A 3 -19.29 1.49 -3.44
C ASP A 3 -18.13 1.34 -4.43
N PHE A 4 -17.78 2.39 -5.18
CA PHE A 4 -16.61 2.38 -6.07
C PHE A 4 -15.31 2.19 -5.27
N VAL A 5 -15.21 2.82 -4.10
CA VAL A 5 -14.05 2.69 -3.22
C VAL A 5 -13.94 1.27 -2.64
N LYS A 6 -15.06 0.62 -2.34
CA LYS A 6 -15.06 -0.79 -1.91
C LYS A 6 -14.57 -1.69 -3.04
N GLU A 7 -15.04 -1.49 -4.27
CA GLU A 7 -14.65 -2.28 -5.44
C GLU A 7 -13.15 -2.19 -5.74
N ILE A 8 -12.57 -0.98 -5.72
CA ILE A 8 -11.12 -0.81 -5.96
C ILE A 8 -10.25 -1.39 -4.84
N LEU A 9 -10.78 -1.54 -3.63
CA LEU A 9 -10.06 -2.12 -2.49
C LEU A 9 -10.05 -3.66 -2.50
N VAL A 10 -10.96 -4.31 -3.24
CA VAL A 10 -11.05 -5.78 -3.28
C VAL A 10 -9.75 -6.40 -3.78
N LYS A 11 -9.24 -5.92 -4.91
CA LYS A 11 -8.02 -6.46 -5.54
C LYS A 11 -6.77 -6.35 -4.66
N PRO A 12 -6.40 -5.18 -4.11
CA PRO A 12 -5.22 -5.06 -3.26
C PRO A 12 -5.37 -5.87 -1.96
N ILE A 13 -6.58 -6.02 -1.40
CA ILE A 13 -6.80 -6.94 -0.27
C ILE A 13 -6.48 -8.38 -0.68
N GLN A 14 -6.99 -8.84 -1.83
CA GLN A 14 -6.74 -10.18 -2.35
C GLN A 14 -5.24 -10.43 -2.57
N TYR A 15 -4.53 -9.52 -3.22
CA TYR A 15 -3.09 -9.66 -3.45
C TYR A 15 -2.31 -9.67 -2.14
N ALA A 16 -2.65 -8.82 -1.16
CA ALA A 16 -1.98 -8.82 0.12
C ALA A 16 -2.21 -10.12 0.90
N ASP A 17 -3.44 -10.65 0.93
CA ASP A 17 -3.75 -11.95 1.54
C ASP A 17 -3.01 -13.10 0.83
N GLU A 18 -2.89 -13.05 -0.50
CA GLU A 18 -2.17 -14.07 -1.28
C GLU A 18 -0.66 -14.04 -1.03
N VAL A 19 -0.05 -12.85 -0.95
CA VAL A 19 1.36 -12.68 -0.57
C VAL A 19 1.63 -13.31 0.79
N VAL A 20 0.77 -13.04 1.78
CA VAL A 20 0.90 -13.59 3.14
C VAL A 20 0.83 -15.12 3.12
N LYS A 21 -0.14 -15.67 2.39
CA LYS A 21 -0.33 -17.12 2.26
C LYS A 21 0.84 -17.81 1.57
N LEU A 22 1.40 -17.20 0.52
CA LEU A 22 2.46 -17.81 -0.27
C LEU A 22 3.85 -17.65 0.35
N ALA A 23 4.06 -16.62 1.16
CA ALA A 23 5.34 -16.36 1.80
C ALA A 23 5.77 -17.48 2.76
N ASP A 24 4.83 -18.15 3.44
CA ASP A 24 5.12 -19.30 4.29
C ASP A 24 5.64 -20.52 3.51
N GLY A 25 5.29 -20.60 2.23
CA GLY A 25 5.74 -21.66 1.32
C GLY A 25 7.10 -21.41 0.70
N ALA A 26 7.81 -20.33 1.07
CA ALA A 26 9.09 -19.97 0.49
C ALA A 26 10.20 -20.99 0.85
N ILE A 27 10.94 -21.40 -0.19
CA ILE A 27 12.03 -22.39 -0.07
C ILE A 27 13.39 -21.70 -0.19
N SER A 28 13.44 -20.57 -0.90
CA SER A 28 14.61 -19.70 -1.02
C SER A 28 14.29 -18.30 -0.46
N PHE A 29 15.30 -17.56 0.03
CA PHE A 29 15.15 -16.20 0.59
C PHE A 29 14.08 -16.09 1.71
N ARG A 30 14.02 -17.11 2.59
CA ARG A 30 12.98 -17.23 3.63
C ARG A 30 12.86 -16.02 4.55
N GLN A 31 14.00 -15.45 4.97
CA GLN A 31 13.99 -14.29 5.86
C GLN A 31 13.39 -13.07 5.17
N ASP A 32 13.76 -12.82 3.92
CA ASP A 32 13.22 -11.71 3.13
C ASP A 32 11.73 -11.91 2.82
N CYS A 33 11.30 -13.15 2.51
CA CYS A 33 9.88 -13.48 2.33
C CYS A 33 9.07 -13.27 3.63
N LEU A 34 9.66 -13.56 4.79
CA LEU A 34 9.02 -13.34 6.09
C LEU A 34 8.89 -11.86 6.42
N GLU A 35 9.88 -11.04 6.03
CA GLU A 35 9.79 -9.60 6.15
C GLU A 35 8.68 -9.04 5.24
N VAL A 36 8.64 -9.43 3.97
CA VAL A 36 7.57 -9.06 3.03
C VAL A 36 6.20 -9.47 3.57
N LYS A 37 6.05 -10.70 4.10
CA LYS A 37 4.83 -11.18 4.75
C LYS A 37 4.38 -10.25 5.86
N THR A 38 5.27 -9.91 6.78
CA THR A 38 4.95 -9.08 7.95
C THR A 38 4.43 -7.69 7.53
N LYS A 39 5.01 -7.11 6.47
CA LYS A 39 4.54 -5.82 5.92
C LYS A 39 3.19 -5.98 5.21
N SER A 40 3.00 -7.04 4.44
CA SER A 40 1.74 -7.34 3.76
C SER A 40 0.60 -7.60 4.75
N GLU A 41 0.83 -8.29 5.88
CA GLU A 41 -0.18 -8.47 6.94
C GLU A 41 -0.67 -7.13 7.50
N LYS A 42 0.24 -6.18 7.72
CA LYS A 42 -0.11 -4.82 8.15
C LYS A 42 -0.97 -4.11 7.10
N LEU A 43 -0.62 -4.24 5.81
CA LEU A 43 -1.40 -3.68 4.71
C LEU A 43 -2.80 -4.29 4.62
N VAL A 44 -2.96 -5.61 4.79
CA VAL A 44 -4.29 -6.25 4.85
C VAL A 44 -5.15 -5.58 5.93
N GLY A 45 -4.59 -5.36 7.13
CA GLY A 45 -5.28 -4.69 8.22
C GLY A 45 -5.75 -3.28 7.85
N LEU A 46 -4.87 -2.47 7.24
CA LEU A 46 -5.17 -1.10 6.84
C LEU A 46 -6.17 -1.04 5.67
N LEU A 47 -6.02 -1.89 4.66
CA LEU A 47 -6.93 -1.94 3.51
C LEU A 47 -8.34 -2.38 3.92
N ARG A 48 -8.46 -3.34 4.85
CA ARG A 48 -9.75 -3.73 5.42
C ARG A 48 -10.38 -2.62 6.27
N GLN A 49 -9.57 -1.83 6.98
CA GLN A 49 -10.06 -0.63 7.67
C GLN A 49 -10.55 0.42 6.67
N ALA A 50 -9.82 0.63 5.58
CA ALA A 50 -10.21 1.55 4.50
C ALA A 50 -11.52 1.11 3.83
N ALA A 51 -11.71 -0.20 3.62
CA ALA A 51 -12.94 -0.75 3.05
C ALA A 51 -14.16 -0.55 3.97
N ARG A 52 -13.96 -0.52 5.29
CA ARG A 52 -15.01 -0.21 6.27
C ARG A 52 -15.32 1.28 6.34
N ALA A 53 -14.31 2.13 6.22
CA ALA A 53 -14.42 3.58 6.22
C ALA A 53 -14.74 4.17 4.82
N SER A 54 -15.07 3.34 3.83
CA SER A 54 -15.12 3.74 2.41
C SER A 54 -16.18 4.79 2.08
N GLY A 55 -17.16 5.01 2.96
CA GLY A 55 -18.15 6.07 2.83
C GLY A 55 -17.58 7.48 3.04
N ASP A 56 -16.51 7.60 3.82
CA ASP A 56 -15.91 8.88 4.24
C ASP A 56 -14.54 9.14 3.58
N LEU A 57 -14.08 8.24 2.71
CA LEU A 57 -12.80 8.36 2.01
C LEU A 57 -12.88 9.39 0.86
N TYR A 58 -11.88 10.29 0.80
CA TYR A 58 -11.74 11.25 -0.31
C TYR A 58 -11.44 10.55 -1.64
N GLU A 59 -12.42 10.54 -2.54
CA GLU A 59 -12.45 9.72 -3.76
C GLU A 59 -11.20 9.85 -4.68
N ARG A 60 -10.62 11.04 -4.80
CA ARG A 60 -9.47 11.30 -5.69
C ARG A 60 -8.11 10.82 -5.18
N PRO A 61 -7.66 11.17 -3.96
CA PRO A 61 -6.41 10.63 -3.41
C PRO A 61 -6.50 9.13 -3.11
N THR A 62 -7.68 8.62 -2.73
CA THR A 62 -7.89 7.19 -2.48
C THR A 62 -7.53 6.35 -3.70
N ARG A 63 -8.07 6.69 -4.88
CA ARG A 63 -7.84 5.88 -6.08
C ARG A 63 -6.36 5.73 -6.41
N ARG A 64 -5.61 6.83 -6.41
CA ARG A 64 -4.17 6.79 -6.74
C ARG A 64 -3.36 5.98 -5.72
N ILE A 65 -3.59 6.20 -4.43
CA ILE A 65 -2.87 5.48 -3.37
C ILE A 65 -3.17 3.98 -3.42
N ILE A 66 -4.44 3.62 -3.68
CA ILE A 66 -4.85 2.22 -3.77
C ILE A 66 -4.31 1.56 -5.04
N ASP A 67 -4.33 2.23 -6.20
CA ASP A 67 -3.75 1.72 -7.45
C ASP A 67 -2.22 1.52 -7.33
N ASP A 68 -1.51 2.45 -6.67
CA ASP A 68 -0.07 2.32 -6.41
C ASP A 68 0.22 1.17 -5.44
N THR A 69 -0.61 0.99 -4.41
CA THR A 69 -0.51 -0.12 -3.45
C THR A 69 -0.77 -1.47 -4.13
N GLU A 70 -1.77 -1.55 -5.02
CA GLU A 70 -2.06 -2.75 -5.81
C GLU A 70 -0.83 -3.17 -6.64
N GLN A 71 -0.20 -2.23 -7.35
CA GLN A 71 0.98 -2.51 -8.16
C GLN A 71 2.19 -2.98 -7.34
N VAL A 72 2.38 -2.44 -6.12
CA VAL A 72 3.46 -2.88 -5.22
C VAL A 72 3.19 -4.30 -4.72
N LEU A 73 1.93 -4.62 -4.38
CA LEU A 73 1.52 -5.95 -3.93
C LEU A 73 1.64 -7.00 -5.03
N ASP A 74 1.29 -6.68 -6.27
CA ASP A 74 1.46 -7.56 -7.43
C ASP A 74 2.95 -7.90 -7.68
N LYS A 75 3.83 -6.90 -7.58
CA LYS A 75 5.28 -7.11 -7.67
C LYS A 75 5.81 -7.96 -6.51
N ALA A 76 5.29 -7.75 -5.30
CA ALA A 76 5.62 -8.57 -4.14
C ALA A 76 5.16 -10.03 -4.31
N LEU A 77 3.95 -10.24 -4.84
CA LEU A 77 3.39 -11.56 -5.14
C LEU A 77 4.26 -12.31 -6.15
N THR A 78 4.62 -11.66 -7.26
CA THR A 78 5.52 -12.20 -8.27
C THR A 78 6.87 -12.59 -7.67
N LEU A 79 7.40 -11.78 -6.74
CA LEU A 79 8.68 -12.07 -6.06
C LEU A 79 8.56 -13.29 -5.14
N VAL A 80 7.51 -13.37 -4.32
CA VAL A 80 7.27 -14.50 -3.41
C VAL A 80 7.02 -15.81 -4.17
N LEU A 81 6.32 -15.76 -5.30
CA LEU A 81 6.12 -16.92 -6.17
C LEU A 81 7.46 -17.48 -6.70
N LYS A 82 8.40 -16.61 -7.06
CA LYS A 82 9.76 -17.03 -7.48
C LYS A 82 10.51 -17.74 -6.35
N CYS A 83 10.30 -17.35 -5.10
CA CYS A 83 10.94 -17.96 -3.93
C CYS A 83 10.43 -19.37 -3.59
N ARG A 84 9.27 -19.73 -4.14
CA ARG A 84 8.68 -21.07 -4.04
C ARG A 84 9.07 -22.00 -5.20
N ALA A 85 9.71 -21.47 -6.25
CA ALA A 85 10.11 -22.27 -7.40
C ALA A 85 11.02 -23.45 -6.99
N ASN A 86 10.65 -24.64 -7.46
CA ASN A 86 11.33 -25.90 -7.19
C ASN A 86 11.96 -26.48 -8.46
N GLY A 87 13.05 -27.23 -8.28
CA GLY A 87 13.73 -27.95 -9.36
C GLY A 87 14.31 -27.00 -10.42
N ILE A 88 14.08 -27.33 -11.69
CA ILE A 88 14.63 -26.61 -12.85
C ILE A 88 14.17 -25.14 -12.88
N ALA A 89 12.95 -24.84 -12.42
CA ALA A 89 12.44 -23.48 -12.37
C ALA A 89 13.29 -22.55 -11.47
N ARG A 90 13.93 -23.09 -10.42
CA ARG A 90 14.85 -22.32 -9.55
C ARG A 90 16.07 -21.79 -10.30
N ILE A 91 16.52 -22.51 -11.32
CA ILE A 91 17.70 -22.18 -12.12
C ILE A 91 17.39 -21.02 -13.09
N PHE A 92 16.12 -20.86 -13.48
CA PHE A 92 15.65 -19.78 -14.34
C PHE A 92 15.10 -18.56 -13.59
N THR A 93 14.84 -18.69 -12.28
CA THR A 93 14.41 -17.56 -11.44
C THR A 93 15.61 -16.71 -11.02
N ILE A 94 15.96 -15.72 -11.84
CA ILE A 94 16.90 -14.67 -11.46
C ILE A 94 16.17 -13.65 -10.58
N ILE A 95 16.51 -13.62 -9.29
CA ILE A 95 16.08 -12.55 -8.38
C ILE A 95 17.21 -11.51 -8.35
N PRO A 96 16.99 -10.29 -8.89
CA PRO A 96 18.02 -9.27 -8.88
C PRO A 96 18.41 -8.88 -7.45
N ALA A 97 19.70 -8.65 -7.23
CA ALA A 97 20.22 -8.24 -5.93
C ALA A 97 19.53 -6.93 -5.48
N GLY A 98 18.92 -6.95 -4.29
CA GLY A 98 18.17 -5.80 -3.77
C GLY A 98 16.71 -5.71 -4.20
N ALA A 99 16.18 -6.68 -4.97
CA ALA A 99 14.74 -6.73 -5.30
C ALA A 99 13.87 -6.75 -4.04
N PHE A 100 14.24 -7.57 -3.05
CA PHE A 100 13.56 -7.63 -1.76
C PHE A 100 13.64 -6.30 -1.01
N ARG A 101 14.82 -5.72 -0.86
CA ARG A 101 15.00 -4.41 -0.21
C ARG A 101 14.13 -3.33 -0.86
N LYS A 102 14.06 -3.31 -2.19
CA LYS A 102 13.22 -2.37 -2.93
C LYS A 102 11.73 -2.61 -2.67
N ILE A 103 11.27 -3.86 -2.72
CA ILE A 103 9.86 -4.21 -2.48
C ILE A 103 9.47 -3.93 -1.03
N THR A 104 10.30 -4.31 -0.06
CA THR A 104 10.07 -4.00 1.36
C THR A 104 9.93 -2.50 1.58
N GLN A 105 10.82 -1.67 1.00
CA GLN A 105 10.72 -0.22 1.09
C GLN A 105 9.43 0.31 0.46
N GLN A 106 9.02 -0.24 -0.68
CA GLN A 106 7.78 0.16 -1.35
C GLN A 106 6.55 -0.22 -0.51
N LEU A 107 6.53 -1.39 0.11
CA LEU A 107 5.47 -1.81 1.03
C LEU A 107 5.39 -0.91 2.26
N GLU A 108 6.53 -0.50 2.82
CA GLU A 108 6.56 0.47 3.93
C GLU A 108 5.99 1.83 3.53
N ASN A 109 6.29 2.29 2.31
CA ASN A 109 5.70 3.52 1.78
C ASN A 109 4.19 3.39 1.64
N SER A 110 3.70 2.28 1.05
CA SER A 110 2.26 2.01 0.95
C SER A 110 1.56 1.93 2.31
N ILE A 111 2.22 1.38 3.35
CA ILE A 111 1.69 1.40 4.72
C ILE A 111 1.51 2.85 5.20
N GLY A 112 2.51 3.70 4.95
CA GLY A 112 2.45 5.12 5.28
C GLY A 112 1.31 5.85 4.57
N ASP A 113 1.13 5.58 3.27
CA ASP A 113 0.14 6.23 2.42
C ASP A 113 -1.29 5.82 2.79
N VAL A 114 -1.56 4.53 3.00
CA VAL A 114 -2.88 4.06 3.44
C VAL A 114 -3.18 4.52 4.87
N SER A 115 -2.18 4.54 5.77
CA SER A 115 -2.37 5.07 7.13
C SER A 115 -2.61 6.59 7.14
N TRP A 116 -1.98 7.33 6.24
CA TRP A 116 -2.27 8.76 6.06
C TRP A 116 -3.68 8.96 5.48
N LEU A 117 -4.08 8.16 4.49
CA LEU A 117 -5.41 8.21 3.90
C LEU A 117 -6.51 7.96 4.94
N LEU A 118 -6.33 6.97 5.82
CA LEU A 118 -7.26 6.70 6.91
C LEU A 118 -7.36 7.89 7.88
N ARG A 119 -6.22 8.49 8.25
CA ARG A 119 -6.18 9.63 9.18
C ARG A 119 -6.79 10.91 8.62
N VAL A 120 -6.58 11.21 7.33
CA VAL A 120 -7.12 12.41 6.68
C VAL A 120 -8.63 12.28 6.39
N SER A 121 -9.14 11.05 6.34
CA SER A 121 -10.55 10.77 6.06
C SER A 121 -11.42 10.66 7.32
N THR A 122 -10.82 10.47 8.49
CA THR A 122 -11.53 10.65 9.78
C THR A 122 -11.66 12.14 10.09
N PRO A 123 -12.88 12.74 10.11
CA PRO A 123 -13.06 14.12 10.51
C PRO A 123 -12.64 14.33 11.96
N ALA A 124 -11.96 15.44 12.21
CA ALA A 124 -11.37 15.83 13.49
C ALA A 124 -12.45 16.09 14.54
N ASP A 125 -12.80 15.07 15.33
CA ASP A 125 -13.55 15.27 16.57
C ASP A 125 -12.78 14.78 17.80
N ASP A 126 -11.56 14.23 17.65
CA ASP A 126 -10.95 13.56 18.81
C ASP A 126 -9.43 13.39 18.84
N ARG A 127 -8.63 14.27 18.19
CA ARG A 127 -7.18 14.34 18.49
C ARG A 127 -6.59 15.74 18.32
N ASP A 128 -6.07 16.23 19.44
CA ASP A 128 -5.29 17.45 19.59
C ASP A 128 -4.20 17.61 18.51
N ASP A 129 -4.36 18.70 17.75
CA ASP A 129 -3.39 19.70 17.27
C ASP A 129 -1.87 19.50 17.43
N GLU A 130 -1.30 18.30 17.23
CA GLU A 130 0.16 18.16 17.24
C GLU A 130 0.70 17.13 16.24
N TYR A 131 0.49 17.40 14.94
CA TYR A 131 1.48 17.24 13.85
C TYR A 131 0.79 17.47 12.50
N LEU A 132 0.80 18.72 12.02
CA LEU A 132 0.56 19.06 10.62
C LEU A 132 1.74 18.60 9.74
N GLY A 133 2.10 17.33 9.83
CA GLY A 133 3.16 16.71 9.03
C GLY A 133 2.61 16.23 7.70
N LEU A 134 3.10 16.82 6.60
CA LEU A 134 2.87 16.37 5.23
C LEU A 134 3.02 14.83 5.13
N PRO A 135 2.23 14.15 4.29
CA PRO A 135 2.47 12.74 4.01
C PRO A 135 3.91 12.54 3.52
N PRO A 136 4.56 11.42 3.86
CA PRO A 136 5.90 11.07 3.35
C PRO A 136 5.98 11.04 1.80
N ILE A 137 4.84 11.04 1.10
CA ILE A 137 4.70 11.36 -0.33
C ILE A 137 5.39 12.67 -0.76
N ALA A 138 5.46 13.69 0.10
CA ALA A 138 6.08 14.98 -0.24
C ALA A 138 7.61 14.89 -0.45
N ALA A 139 8.25 13.80 0.00
CA ALA A 139 9.68 13.58 -0.20
C ALA A 139 10.01 12.87 -1.53
N ASN A 140 9.06 12.19 -2.18
CA ASN A 140 9.36 11.33 -3.34
C ASN A 140 8.64 11.68 -4.66
N GLU A 141 7.55 12.46 -4.66
CA GLU A 141 6.85 12.88 -5.88
C GLU A 141 6.43 14.37 -5.82
N PRO A 142 7.17 15.31 -6.46
CA PRO A 142 6.87 16.75 -6.41
C PRO A 142 5.54 17.16 -7.06
N ILE A 143 4.83 16.23 -7.71
CA ILE A 143 3.55 16.48 -8.38
C ILE A 143 2.37 16.48 -7.40
N LEU A 144 2.45 15.77 -6.26
CA LEU A 144 1.35 15.70 -5.29
C LEU A 144 1.24 16.96 -4.41
N CYS A 145 2.36 17.67 -4.17
CA CYS A 145 2.37 19.01 -3.56
C CYS A 145 1.61 20.06 -4.39
N LEU A 146 1.65 19.95 -5.73
CA LEU A 146 0.97 20.89 -6.62
C LEU A 146 -0.55 20.68 -6.63
N ILE A 147 -1.01 19.46 -6.41
CA ILE A 147 -2.46 19.13 -6.36
C ILE A 147 -3.05 19.53 -5.01
N TRP A 148 -2.32 19.34 -3.90
CA TRP A 148 -2.77 19.75 -2.56
C TRP A 148 -2.92 21.28 -2.44
N ASN A 149 -2.01 22.06 -3.04
CA ASN A 149 -2.13 23.52 -3.10
C ASN A 149 -3.33 24.01 -3.93
N ARG A 150 -3.77 23.24 -4.95
CA ARG A 150 -4.98 23.54 -5.73
C ARG A 150 -6.28 23.18 -4.99
N LEU A 151 -6.27 22.15 -4.14
CA LEU A 151 -7.43 21.76 -3.31
C LEU A 151 -7.70 22.76 -2.18
N ARG A 152 -6.66 23.27 -1.50
CA ARG A 152 -6.82 24.31 -0.46
C ARG A 152 -7.37 25.63 -0.99
N SER A 153 -7.10 25.97 -2.25
CA SER A 153 -7.57 27.21 -2.86
C SER A 153 -9.01 27.14 -3.37
N CYS A 154 -9.58 25.94 -3.60
CA CYS A 154 -11.00 25.78 -3.97
C CYS A 154 -11.93 25.63 -2.75
N ALA A 155 -11.44 25.11 -1.62
CA ALA A 155 -12.26 24.93 -0.40
C ALA A 155 -12.56 26.23 0.38
N ARG A 156 -12.16 27.41 -0.12
CA ARG A 156 -12.50 28.73 0.47
C ARG A 156 -13.51 29.54 -0.36
N VAL A 157 -14.09 28.96 -1.42
CA VAL A 157 -15.20 29.59 -2.15
C VAL A 157 -16.28 28.54 -2.46
N ARG A 158 -17.01 28.14 -1.43
CA ARG A 158 -18.46 27.90 -1.48
C ARG A 158 -19.02 27.73 -0.09
#